data_AF-A0A0U5CMR4-F1
#
_entry.id   AF-A0A0U5CMR4-F1
#
_cell.length_a   1.000
_cell.length_b   1.000
_cell.length_c   1.000
_cell.angle_alpha   90.00
_cell.angle_beta   90.00
_cell.angle_gamma   90.00
#
_symmetry.space_group_name_H-M   'P 1'
#
loop_
_entity.id
_entity.type
_entity.pdbx_description
1 polymer ?
#
loop_
_entity_poly.entity_id
_entity_poly.type
_entity_poly.pdbx_seq_one_letter_code
_entity_poly.pdbx_strand_id
1 'polypeptide(L)'
;MLYHPAKMPAFSREILRRKISVVVVTYPATPLELSRARLCVSAAHTKDDLDRVVKACEEVREALRLKFSSGMAGGLREPKTSGSMAAGRNGNEAPRWTLTEVIERGTKDAKLTLY
;
A
#
# COMPACT_ATOMS: atom_id res chain seq x y z
N MET A 1 -4.70 5.39 0.71
CA MET A 1 -5.86 6.21 1.12
C MET A 1 -6.41 5.67 2.42
N LEU A 2 -6.77 6.50 3.40
CA LEU A 2 -7.43 6.07 4.64
C LEU A 2 -8.87 6.61 4.64
N TYR A 3 -9.85 5.72 4.56
CA TYR A 3 -11.26 6.11 4.38
C TYR A 3 -12.00 6.38 5.70
N HIS A 4 -11.34 6.21 6.85
CA HIS A 4 -11.96 6.38 8.16
C HIS A 4 -11.25 7.50 8.94
N PRO A 5 -11.71 8.76 8.85
CA PRO A 5 -11.06 9.91 9.49
C PRO A 5 -10.81 9.72 10.99
N ALA A 6 -11.75 9.11 11.72
CA ALA A 6 -11.57 8.89 13.16
C ALA A 6 -10.37 7.99 13.54
N LYS A 7 -9.88 7.15 12.61
CA LYS A 7 -8.73 6.27 12.84
C LYS A 7 -7.40 6.91 12.44
N MET A 8 -7.42 8.08 11.81
CA MET A 8 -6.22 8.77 11.34
C MET A 8 -5.28 9.24 12.46
N PRO A 9 -5.78 9.83 13.57
CA PRO A 9 -4.91 10.17 14.70
C PRO A 9 -4.30 8.93 15.37
N ALA A 10 -5.02 7.81 15.36
CA ALA A 10 -4.49 6.53 15.85
C ALA A 10 -3.37 6.04 14.94
N PHE A 11 -3.58 6.04 13.62
CA PHE A 11 -2.57 5.67 12.63
C PHE A 11 -1.29 6.50 12.76
N SER A 12 -1.41 7.83 12.86
CA SER A 12 -0.27 8.74 13.04
C SER A 12 0.56 8.40 14.28
N ARG A 13 -0.11 8.23 15.43
CA ARG A 13 0.57 7.90 16.71
C ARG A 13 1.20 6.51 16.70
N GLU A 14 0.54 5.55 16.07
CA GLU A 14 0.98 4.15 16.02
C GLU A 14 2.24 3.96 15.16
N ILE A 15 2.31 4.69 14.04
CA ILE A 15 3.51 4.72 13.19
C ILE A 15 4.64 5.53 13.84
N LEU A 16 4.31 6.66 14.49
CA LEU A 16 5.31 7.43 15.24
C LEU A 16 5.96 6.62 16.36
N ARG A 17 5.18 5.74 17.04
CA ARG A 17 5.72 4.82 18.06
C ARG A 17 6.77 3.86 17.48
N ARG A 18 6.65 3.49 16.20
CA ARG A 18 7.61 2.66 15.43
C ARG A 18 8.81 3.45 14.89
N LYS A 19 8.91 4.74 15.26
CA LYS A 19 9.97 5.68 14.85
C LYS A 19 9.96 6.00 13.35
N ILE A 20 8.77 6.05 12.76
CA ILE A 20 8.57 6.47 11.37
C ILE A 20 7.67 7.71 11.40
N SER A 21 8.02 8.75 10.64
CA SER A 21 7.21 9.96 10.52
C SER A 21 6.33 9.89 9.28
N VAL A 22 5.03 10.16 9.44
CA VAL A 22 4.06 10.18 8.34
C VAL A 22 3.18 11.40 8.45
N VAL A 23 2.93 12.05 7.30
CA VAL A 23 2.04 13.20 7.22
C VAL A 23 0.62 12.70 7.00
N VAL A 24 -0.25 12.93 7.97
CA VAL A 24 -1.68 12.70 7.82
C VAL A 24 -2.34 14.03 7.44
N VAL A 25 -3.06 14.03 6.33
CA VAL A 25 -3.77 15.22 5.80
C VAL A 25 -5.27 14.97 5.92
N THR A 26 -5.94 15.86 6.63
CA THR A 26 -7.41 15.86 6.86
C THR A 26 -7.97 17.27 6.68
N TYR A 27 -9.28 17.43 6.90
CA TYR A 27 -9.89 18.75 7.06
C TYR A 27 -9.11 19.58 8.10
N PRO A 28 -8.80 20.86 7.84
CA PRO A 28 -9.28 21.71 6.74
C PRO A 28 -8.45 21.65 5.43
N ALA A 29 -7.30 20.97 5.42
CA ALA A 29 -6.41 20.96 4.26
C ALA A 29 -6.96 20.17 3.05
N THR A 30 -7.83 19.19 3.29
CA THR A 30 -8.55 18.42 2.26
C THR A 30 -9.99 18.16 2.70
N PRO A 31 -10.96 18.01 1.78
CA PRO A 31 -12.29 17.50 2.13
C PRO A 31 -12.21 16.17 2.90
N LEU A 32 -13.16 15.90 3.80
CA LEU A 32 -13.13 14.72 4.66
C LEU A 32 -13.03 13.41 3.85
N GLU A 33 -13.68 13.35 2.70
CA GLU A 33 -13.70 12.23 1.76
C GLU A 33 -12.31 11.91 1.16
N LEU A 34 -11.45 12.93 1.01
CA LEU A 34 -10.13 12.83 0.38
C LEU A 34 -8.98 12.79 1.40
N SER A 35 -9.32 12.55 2.66
CA SER A 35 -8.35 12.45 3.75
C SER A 35 -7.41 11.26 3.51
N ARG A 36 -6.11 11.46 3.75
CA ARG A 36 -5.07 10.47 3.39
C ARG A 36 -3.81 10.62 4.23
N ALA A 37 -3.03 9.54 4.33
CA ALA A 37 -1.64 9.60 4.75
C ALA A 37 -0.74 9.77 3.52
N ARG A 38 0.19 10.73 3.58
CA ARG A 38 1.20 11.01 2.55
C ARG A 38 2.56 10.52 3.04
N LEU A 39 3.16 9.63 2.27
CA LEU A 39 4.55 9.20 2.45
C LEU A 39 5.45 10.07 1.59
N CYS A 40 6.46 10.67 2.19
CA CYS A 40 7.45 11.49 1.49
C CYS A 40 8.69 10.64 1.25
N VAL A 41 8.94 10.26 0.01
CA VAL A 41 10.09 9.43 -0.39
C VAL A 41 11.17 10.34 -0.98
N SER A 42 12.43 10.00 -0.71
CA SER A 42 13.62 10.70 -1.20
C SER A 42 14.69 9.67 -1.57
N ALA A 43 15.63 10.04 -2.45
CA ALA A 43 16.74 9.20 -2.88
C ALA A 43 17.68 8.78 -1.73
N ALA A 44 17.62 9.46 -0.58
CA ALA A 44 18.41 9.11 0.61
C ALA A 44 17.88 7.88 1.37
N HIS A 45 16.67 7.40 1.08
CA HIS A 45 16.13 6.22 1.77
C HIS A 45 16.77 4.94 1.23
N THR A 46 17.19 4.07 2.13
CA THR A 46 17.71 2.75 1.78
C THR A 46 16.58 1.75 1.51
N LYS A 47 16.90 0.62 0.88
CA LYS A 47 15.93 -0.47 0.69
C LYS A 47 15.38 -0.97 2.04
N ASP A 48 16.24 -1.05 3.05
CA ASP A 48 15.86 -1.50 4.39
C ASP A 48 14.87 -0.54 5.05
N ASP A 49 15.04 0.77 4.85
CA ASP A 49 14.08 1.77 5.32
C ASP A 49 12.70 1.58 4.69
N LEU A 50 12.67 1.33 3.37
CA LEU A 50 11.42 1.10 2.65
C LEU A 50 10.73 -0.18 3.13
N ASP A 51 11.47 -1.28 3.30
CA ASP A 51 10.92 -2.55 3.79
C ASP A 51 10.39 -2.41 5.22
N ARG A 52 11.11 -1.67 6.08
CA ARG A 52 10.66 -1.34 7.42
C ARG A 52 9.35 -0.56 7.41
N VAL A 53 9.21 0.42 6.51
CA VAL A 53 7.97 1.21 6.39
C VAL A 53 6.81 0.34 5.93
N VAL A 54 7.00 -0.53 4.93
CA VAL A 54 5.95 -1.44 4.45
C VAL A 54 5.51 -2.41 5.56
N LYS A 55 6.47 -2.99 6.29
CA LYS A 55 6.17 -3.87 7.45
C LYS A 55 5.42 -3.12 8.55
N ALA A 56 5.85 -1.91 8.91
CA ALA A 56 5.15 -1.11 9.91
C ALA A 56 3.70 -0.81 9.47
N CYS A 57 3.49 -0.52 8.18
CA CYS A 57 2.15 -0.30 7.65
C CYS A 57 1.28 -1.56 7.72
N GLU A 58 1.84 -2.76 7.52
CA GLU A 58 1.16 -4.05 7.71
C GLU A 58 0.65 -4.24 9.14
N GLU A 59 1.51 -3.97 10.12
CA GLU A 59 1.16 -4.15 11.53
C GLU A 59 0.09 -3.15 11.96
N VAL A 60 0.23 -1.88 11.58
CA VAL A 60 -0.73 -0.83 11.93
C VAL A 60 -2.07 -1.03 11.23
N ARG A 61 -2.08 -1.47 9.97
CA ARG A 61 -3.35 -1.72 9.25
C ARG A 61 -4.14 -2.86 9.88
N GLU A 62 -3.46 -3.87 10.42
CA GLU A 62 -4.10 -5.00 11.11
C GLU A 62 -4.63 -4.56 12.48
N ALA A 63 -3.80 -3.89 13.28
CA ALA A 63 -4.18 -3.40 14.60
C ALA A 63 -5.39 -2.44 14.55
N LEU A 64 -5.43 -1.54 13.56
CA LEU A 64 -6.50 -0.55 13.42
C LEU A 64 -7.65 -1.02 12.52
N ARG A 65 -7.59 -2.24 11.97
CA ARG A 65 -8.56 -2.79 11.00
C ARG A 65 -8.87 -1.79 9.88
N LEU A 66 -7.84 -1.43 9.11
CA LEU A 66 -7.91 -0.44 8.02
C LEU A 66 -8.09 -1.06 6.62
N LYS A 67 -8.06 -2.39 6.50
CA LYS A 67 -8.30 -3.11 5.24
C LYS A 67 -9.80 -3.18 4.94
N PHE A 68 -10.32 -2.22 4.17
CA PHE A 68 -11.73 -2.20 3.77
C PHE A 68 -11.98 -2.66 2.33
N SER A 69 -11.01 -2.51 1.43
CA SER A 69 -11.17 -2.93 0.03
C SER A 69 -11.22 -4.45 -0.08
N SER A 70 -12.11 -4.98 -0.94
CA SER A 70 -12.16 -6.40 -1.32
C SER A 70 -10.92 -6.82 -2.13
N GLY A 71 -10.22 -5.86 -2.72
CA GLY A 71 -9.05 -6.06 -3.57
C GLY A 71 -9.42 -6.24 -5.05
N MET A 72 -10.66 -6.59 -5.40
CA MET A 72 -11.07 -6.86 -6.79
C MET A 72 -10.91 -5.66 -7.73
N ALA A 73 -11.05 -4.43 -7.22
CA ALA A 73 -10.83 -3.21 -8.00
C ALA A 73 -9.34 -2.91 -8.26
N GLY A 74 -8.41 -3.70 -7.71
CA GLY A 74 -6.96 -3.50 -7.83
C GLY A 74 -6.35 -4.00 -9.15
N GLY A 75 -7.14 -4.55 -10.07
CA GLY A 75 -6.65 -5.09 -11.35
C GLY A 75 -6.24 -6.57 -11.29
N LEU A 76 -5.37 -6.99 -12.20
CA LEU A 76 -4.82 -8.35 -12.21
C LEU A 76 -3.68 -8.49 -11.19
N ARG A 77 -3.56 -9.68 -10.59
CA ARG A 77 -2.44 -10.04 -9.70
C ARG A 77 -1.08 -9.96 -10.40
N GLU A 78 -1.04 -10.22 -11.71
CA GLU A 78 0.15 -10.08 -12.54
C GLU A 78 -0.14 -9.27 -13.82
N PRO A 79 0.76 -8.38 -14.24
CA PRO A 79 0.63 -7.69 -15.53
C PRO A 79 0.61 -8.70 -16.68
N LYS A 80 -0.21 -8.47 -17.70
CA LYS A 80 -0.21 -9.31 -18.90
C LYS A 80 1.05 -9.02 -19.72
N THR A 81 1.95 -9.98 -19.85
CA THR A 81 3.12 -9.83 -20.72
C THR A 81 2.67 -9.79 -22.18
N SER A 82 3.10 -8.75 -22.92
CA SER A 82 2.84 -8.62 -24.36
C SER A 82 3.48 -9.80 -25.11
N GLY A 83 2.71 -10.86 -25.38
CA GLY A 83 3.16 -12.02 -26.16
C GLY A 83 2.77 -13.40 -25.61
N SER A 84 2.31 -13.52 -24.36
CA SER A 84 1.86 -14.82 -23.82
C SER A 84 0.33 -14.91 -23.83
N MET A 85 -0.22 -15.55 -24.86
CA MET A 85 -1.52 -16.23 -24.79
C MET A 85 -1.35 -17.49 -23.91
N ALA A 86 -1.12 -17.30 -22.62
CA ALA A 86 -0.99 -18.40 -21.68
C ALA A 86 -2.36 -18.73 -21.08
N ALA A 87 -2.83 -19.92 -21.41
CA ALA A 87 -4.07 -20.52 -20.96
C ALA A 87 -4.21 -20.54 -19.42
N GLY A 88 -5.42 -20.25 -18.95
CA GLY A 88 -5.96 -20.84 -17.74
C GLY A 88 -5.70 -20.08 -16.43
N ARG A 89 -6.65 -19.23 -16.05
CA ARG A 89 -7.51 -19.45 -14.88
C ARG A 89 -8.69 -18.48 -14.94
N ASN A 90 -9.90 -19.03 -14.97
CA ASN A 90 -11.11 -18.27 -14.68
C ASN A 90 -11.00 -17.73 -13.24
N GLY A 91 -11.34 -16.46 -13.05
CA GLY A 91 -11.76 -15.94 -11.75
C GLY A 91 -10.81 -14.92 -11.15
N ASN A 92 -11.22 -13.66 -11.19
CA ASN A 92 -11.57 -12.83 -10.02
C ASN A 92 -10.71 -12.98 -8.74
N GLU A 93 -9.41 -13.29 -8.85
CA GLU A 93 -8.53 -13.36 -7.70
C GLU A 93 -8.17 -11.93 -7.31
N ALA A 94 -8.58 -11.53 -6.11
CA ALA A 94 -8.27 -10.20 -5.61
C ALA A 94 -6.73 -10.02 -5.59
N PRO A 95 -6.16 -9.02 -6.30
CA PRO A 95 -4.73 -8.70 -6.30
C PRO A 95 -4.28 -8.19 -4.92
N ARG A 96 -4.21 -9.08 -3.94
CA ARG A 96 -3.67 -8.80 -2.62
C ARG A 96 -2.32 -9.50 -2.51
N TRP A 97 -1.27 -8.70 -2.48
CA TRP A 97 0.05 -9.20 -2.12
C TRP A 97 0.19 -9.26 -0.61
N THR A 98 0.79 -10.35 -0.15
CA THR A 98 1.32 -10.50 1.20
C THR A 98 2.58 -9.65 1.36
N LEU A 99 2.95 -9.34 2.61
CA LEU A 99 4.16 -8.57 2.91
C LEU A 99 5.41 -9.22 2.29
N THR A 100 5.52 -10.54 2.40
CA THR A 100 6.65 -11.31 1.88
C THR A 100 6.75 -11.20 0.36
N GLU A 101 5.63 -11.38 -0.35
CA GLU A 101 5.59 -11.23 -1.81
C GLU A 101 5.98 -9.83 -2.28
N VAL A 102 5.57 -8.78 -1.56
CA VAL A 102 5.95 -7.39 -1.89
C VAL A 102 7.46 -7.20 -1.76
N ILE A 103 8.05 -7.70 -0.67
CA ILE A 103 9.48 -7.56 -0.39
C ILE A 103 10.31 -8.34 -1.43
N GLU A 104 9.92 -9.57 -1.76
CA GLU A 104 10.61 -10.43 -2.73
C GLU A 104 10.57 -9.87 -4.15
N ARG A 105 9.46 -9.22 -4.54
CA ARG A 105 9.30 -8.64 -5.88
C ARG A 105 10.19 -7.40 -6.06
N GLY A 106 10.43 -6.64 -5.00
CA GLY A 106 11.34 -5.48 -5.02
C GLY A 106 10.92 -4.45 -6.05
N THR A 107 11.83 -4.09 -6.97
CA THR A 107 11.57 -3.08 -8.02
C THR A 107 11.28 -3.69 -9.40
N LYS A 108 11.01 -5.00 -9.47
CA LYS A 108 10.84 -5.70 -10.76
C LYS A 108 9.58 -5.23 -11.49
N ASP A 109 8.53 -4.95 -10.74
CA ASP A 109 7.24 -4.43 -11.21
C ASP A 109 7.37 -3.04 -11.85
N ALA A 110 8.18 -2.15 -11.29
CA ALA A 110 8.41 -0.80 -11.82
C ALA A 110 9.11 -0.79 -13.20
N LYS A 111 9.71 -1.90 -13.61
CA LYS A 111 10.37 -2.05 -14.92
C LYS A 111 9.46 -2.63 -15.99
N LEU A 112 8.29 -3.14 -15.61
CA LEU A 112 7.31 -3.67 -16.55
C LEU A 112 6.42 -2.54 -17.05
N THR A 113 5.97 -2.66 -18.29
CA THR A 113 4.93 -1.77 -18.81
C THR A 113 3.67 -2.00 -17.99
N LEU A 114 3.29 -1.02 -17.17
CA LEU A 114 1.89 -0.86 -16.79
C LEU A 114 1.15 -0.75 -18.12
N TYR A 115 0.05 -1.48 -18.34
CA TYR A 115 -0.74 -1.62 -19.59
C TYR A 115 -0.15 -2.54 -20.69
#